data_AF-A0A5M8RTY3-F1
#
_entry.id   AF-A0A5M8RTY3-F1
#
_cell.length_a   1.000
_cell.length_b   1.000
_cell.length_c   1.000
_cell.angle_alpha   90.00
_cell.angle_beta   90.00
_cell.angle_gamma   90.00
#
_symmetry.space_group_name_H-M   'P 1'
#
loop_
_entity.id
_entity.type
_entity.pdbx_description
1 polymer ?
#
loop_
_entity_poly.entity_id
_entity_poly.type
_entity_poly.pdbx_seq_one_letter_code
_entity_poly.pdbx_strand_id
1 'polypeptide(L)' 'MKEKGIQSQKELAELVGTTEATISRFKTNTRYDITTLFIISRGLNVPIEDLFYVEEIEDGK' A
#
# COMPACT_ATOMS: atom_id res chain seq x y z
N MET A 1 -3.40 -0.68 -7.67
CA MET A 1 -4.77 -0.11 -7.67
C MET A 1 -5.50 -0.41 -8.98
N LYS A 2 -5.11 0.18 -10.12
CA LYS A 2 -5.79 -0.02 -11.41
C LYS A 2 -5.82 -1.49 -11.88
N GLU A 3 -4.73 -2.22 -11.71
CA GLU A 3 -4.62 -3.65 -12.05
C GLU A 3 -5.53 -4.56 -11.22
N LYS A 4 -5.97 -4.07 -10.04
CA LYS A 4 -6.93 -4.76 -9.16
C LYS A 4 -8.36 -4.26 -9.36
N GLY A 5 -8.62 -3.46 -10.40
CA GLY A 5 -9.93 -2.88 -10.70
C GLY A 5 -10.32 -1.66 -9.83
N ILE A 6 -9.46 -1.24 -8.90
CA ILE A 6 -9.76 -0.16 -7.95
C ILE A 6 -9.57 1.21 -8.62
N GLN A 7 -10.64 2.00 -8.68
CA GLN A 7 -10.72 3.26 -9.43
C GLN A 7 -10.42 4.50 -8.59
N SER A 8 -10.56 4.43 -7.26
CA SER A 8 -10.38 5.59 -6.38
C SER A 8 -9.71 5.24 -5.03
N GLN A 9 -9.23 6.28 -4.32
CA GLN A 9 -8.70 6.11 -2.96
C GLN A 9 -9.82 5.78 -1.97
N LYS A 10 -10.99 6.38 -2.14
CA LYS A 10 -12.20 6.06 -1.39
C LYS A 10 -12.56 4.57 -1.48
N GLU A 11 -12.60 4.01 -2.69
CA GLU A 11 -12.91 2.60 -2.92
C GLU A 11 -11.86 1.68 -2.26
N LEU A 12 -10.57 2.04 -2.35
CA LEU A 12 -9.53 1.32 -1.62
C LEU A 12 -9.74 1.39 -0.10
N ALA A 13 -10.11 2.55 0.41
CA ALA A 13 -10.33 2.75 1.84
C ALA A 13 -11.49 1.90 2.35
N GLU A 14 -12.60 1.84 1.61
CA GLU A 14 -13.74 0.96 1.88
C GLU A 14 -13.34 -0.53 1.84
N LEU A 15 -12.58 -0.93 0.82
CA LEU A 15 -12.10 -2.31 0.66
C LEU A 15 -11.24 -2.78 1.83
N VAL A 16 -10.30 -1.94 2.29
CA VAL A 16 -9.34 -2.32 3.35
C VAL A 16 -9.83 -1.95 4.76
N GLY A 17 -11.01 -1.34 4.89
CA GLY A 17 -11.58 -0.92 6.17
C GLY A 17 -10.85 0.23 6.85
N THR A 18 -10.45 1.26 6.08
CA THR A 18 -9.77 2.46 6.59
C THR A 18 -10.35 3.75 6.01
N THR A 19 -9.69 4.89 6.23
CA THR A 19 -10.10 6.20 5.71
C THR A 19 -9.34 6.57 4.44
N GLU A 20 -9.96 7.38 3.58
CA GLU A 20 -9.28 7.94 2.41
C GLU A 20 -8.05 8.78 2.80
N ALA A 21 -8.09 9.46 3.96
CA ALA A 21 -6.93 10.17 4.50
C ALA A 21 -5.77 9.22 4.86
N THR A 22 -6.05 8.02 5.38
CA THR A 22 -5.04 6.98 5.64
C THR A 22 -4.41 6.53 4.33
N ILE A 23 -5.21 6.28 3.29
CA ILE A 23 -4.73 5.89 1.96
C ILE A 23 -3.88 6.98 1.32
N SER A 24 -4.32 8.24 1.42
CA SER A 24 -3.56 9.39 0.91
C SER A 24 -2.18 9.48 1.56
N ARG A 25 -2.12 9.38 2.89
CA ARG A 25 -0.85 9.35 3.65
C ARG A 25 0.03 8.17 3.27
N PHE A 26 -0.55 6.99 3.13
CA PHE A 26 0.18 5.81 2.67
C PHE A 26 0.87 6.07 1.33
N LYS A 27 0.19 6.67 0.36
CA LYS A 27 0.79 6.93 -0.96
C LYS A 27 1.90 7.98 -0.97
N THR A 28 1.91 8.91 -0.02
CA THR A 28 2.86 10.05 -0.01
C THR A 28 4.02 9.88 0.96
N ASN A 29 3.90 8.98 1.94
CA ASN A 29 4.89 8.85 3.00
C ASN A 29 6.05 7.93 2.63
N THR A 30 7.21 8.18 3.21
CA THR A 30 8.40 7.29 3.18
C THR A 30 8.53 6.43 4.44
N ARG A 31 7.75 6.74 5.48
CA ARG A 31 7.63 5.94 6.71
C ARG A 31 6.20 5.47 6.88
N TYR A 32 6.03 4.17 7.01
CA TYR A 32 4.74 3.51 7.07
C TYR A 32 4.45 3.02 8.48
N ASP A 33 3.22 3.22 8.92
CA ASP A 33 2.70 2.57 10.12
C ASP A 33 2.42 1.09 9.82
N ILE A 34 2.83 0.18 10.72
CA ILE A 34 2.72 -1.27 10.51
C ILE A 34 1.27 -1.73 10.41
N THR A 35 0.36 -1.10 11.15
CA THR A 35 -1.07 -1.41 11.09
C THR A 35 -1.62 -1.09 9.70
N THR A 36 -1.23 0.07 9.18
CA THR A 36 -1.61 0.52 7.82
C THR A 36 -1.10 -0.44 6.74
N LEU A 37 0.16 -0.91 6.85
CA LEU A 37 0.71 -1.92 5.94
C LEU A 37 -0.09 -3.21 5.97
N PHE A 38 -0.35 -3.71 7.17
CA PHE A 38 -1.02 -4.98 7.38
C PHE A 38 -2.46 -4.97 6.85
N ILE A 39 -3.25 -3.93 7.13
CA ILE A 39 -4.64 -3.85 6.65
C ILE A 39 -4.72 -3.70 5.13
N ILE A 40 -3.78 -2.96 4.51
CA ILE A 40 -3.75 -2.77 3.05
C ILE A 40 -3.35 -4.09 2.37
N SER A 41 -2.27 -4.74 2.82
CA SER A 41 -1.84 -6.04 2.30
C SER A 41 -2.97 -7.08 2.42
N ARG A 42 -3.60 -7.17 3.59
CA ARG A 42 -4.72 -8.08 3.83
C ARG A 42 -5.92 -7.77 2.94
N GLY A 43 -6.34 -6.52 2.84
CA GLY A 43 -7.52 -6.13 2.06
C GLY A 43 -7.32 -6.29 0.55
N LEU A 44 -6.09 -6.16 0.07
CA LEU A 44 -5.72 -6.41 -1.33
C LEU A 44 -5.39 -7.88 -1.62
N ASN A 45 -5.27 -8.71 -0.59
CA ASN A 45 -4.82 -10.10 -0.65
C ASN A 45 -3.52 -10.24 -1.46
N VAL A 46 -2.53 -9.42 -1.11
CA VAL A 46 -1.17 -9.46 -1.67
C VAL A 46 -0.16 -9.41 -0.52
N PRO A 47 1.02 -10.01 -0.66
CA PRO A 47 2.05 -9.89 0.34
C PRO A 47 2.57 -8.44 0.43
N ILE A 48 3.24 -8.08 1.53
CA ILE A 48 3.60 -6.68 1.81
C ILE A 48 4.65 -6.18 0.82
N GLU A 49 5.56 -7.03 0.39
CA GLU A 49 6.60 -6.76 -0.60
C GLU A 49 6.01 -6.29 -1.94
N ASP A 50 4.86 -6.84 -2.36
CA ASP A 50 4.17 -6.47 -3.60
C ASP A 50 3.51 -5.08 -3.52
N LEU A 51 3.48 -4.46 -2.33
CA LEU A 51 3.03 -3.07 -2.17
C LEU A 51 4.11 -2.05 -2.58
N PHE A 52 5.35 -2.48 -2.78
CA PHE A 52 6.50 -1.63 -3.03
C PHE A 52 7.26 -2.05 -4.28
N TYR A 53 7.95 -1.09 -4.88
CA TYR A 53 9.04 -1.40 -5.81
C TYR A 53 10.29 -1.63 -4.98
N VAL A 54 10.82 -2.85 -5.01
CA VAL A 54 12.05 -3.23 -4.31
C VAL A 54 13.17 -3.26 -5.35
N GLU A 55 14.20 -2.44 -5.14
CA GLU A 55 15.44 -2.49 -5.91
C GLU A 55 16.54 -3.04 -5.01
N GLU A 56 17.25 -4.07 -5.48
CA GLU A 56 18.47 -4.53 -4.83
C GLU A 56 19.55 -3.47 -5.04
N ILE A 57 20.02 -2.89 -3.94
CA ILE A 57 21.20 -2.04 -3.97
C ILE A 57 22.40 -2.98 -4.01
N GLU A 58 23.00 -3.19 -5.18
CA GLU A 58 24.34 -3.76 -5.26
C GLU A 58 25.29 -2.77 -4.58
N ASP A 59 25.70 -3.06 -3.34
CA ASP A 59 26.83 -2.37 -2.72
C ASP A 59 28.04 -2.56 -3.65
N GLY A 60 28.43 -1.47 -4.31
CA GLY A 60 29.56 -1.46 -5.24
C GLY A 60 30.84 -1.97 -4.59
N LYS A 61 31.57 -2.78 -5.35
CA LYS A 61 32.98 -3.14 -5.08
C LYS A 61 33.87 -1.90 -4.96
#